data_AF-A0A1W6JZK3-F1
#
_entry.id   AF-A0A1W6JZK3-F1
#
_cell.length_a   1.000
_cell.length_b   1.000
_cell.length_c   1.000
_cell.angle_alpha   90.00
_cell.angle_beta   90.00
_cell.angle_gamma   90.00
#
_symmetry.space_group_name_H-M   'P 1'
#
loop_
_entity.id
_entity.type
_entity.pdbx_description
1 polymer ?
#
loop_
_entity_poly.entity_id
_entity_poly.type
_entity_poly.pdbx_seq_one_letter_code
_entity_poly.pdbx_strand_id
1 'polypeptide(L)'
;MRILRPEYYANNNLHKALKINGTSKNEIHDMRVYIRKYFDVLYSIYPIYYNPDCLLLTKDILHTLGKIRDADICSINLKNRDLIALRVIKKAKKLSNCVIRKVYGSRLLVYDRIVKIYLSIPKMEDFHELRKNVRMARDLIESLGYDSKEIKALAKKMGDLRDQILRSECNGLTSPEVNISIYSEEARKAILKVIIAQDEFHHFKNTNQKSL
;
A
#
# COMPACT_ATOMS: atom_id res chain seq x y z
N MET A 1 -0.01 -15.92 -18.97
CA MET A 1 0.08 -14.86 -17.94
C MET A 1 0.23 -13.52 -18.65
N ARG A 2 -0.59 -12.49 -18.37
CA ARG A 2 -0.47 -11.18 -19.04
C ARG A 2 0.59 -10.35 -18.30
N ILE A 3 1.69 -10.02 -18.96
CA ILE A 3 2.71 -9.13 -18.40
C ILE A 3 2.08 -7.76 -18.20
N LEU A 4 1.77 -7.43 -16.94
CA LEU A 4 1.19 -6.14 -16.58
C LEU A 4 2.32 -5.13 -16.36
N ARG A 5 2.17 -3.94 -16.96
CA ARG A 5 3.08 -2.83 -16.67
C ARG A 5 2.65 -2.17 -15.35
N PRO A 6 3.54 -1.98 -14.37
CA PRO A 6 3.20 -1.36 -13.09
C PRO A 6 2.52 0.01 -13.25
N GLU A 7 2.92 0.77 -14.26
CA GLU A 7 2.34 2.07 -14.60
C GLU A 7 0.85 1.95 -14.98
N TYR A 8 0.45 0.90 -15.71
CA TYR A 8 -0.96 0.66 -16.03
C TYR A 8 -1.78 0.34 -14.78
N TYR A 9 -1.23 -0.47 -13.86
CA TYR A 9 -1.87 -0.73 -12.58
C TYR A 9 -2.03 0.57 -11.77
N ALA A 10 -0.97 1.36 -11.66
CA ALA A 10 -0.97 2.61 -10.92
C ALA A 10 -1.97 3.63 -11.52
N ASN A 11 -1.90 3.87 -12.83
CA ASN A 11 -2.77 4.80 -13.53
C ASN A 11 -4.24 4.39 -13.47
N ASN A 12 -4.55 3.09 -13.56
CA ASN A 12 -5.92 2.60 -13.39
C ASN A 12 -6.45 2.91 -11.98
N ASN A 13 -5.65 2.70 -10.93
CA ASN A 13 -6.04 3.07 -9.57
C ASN A 13 -6.19 4.59 -9.41
N LEU A 14 -5.28 5.39 -9.99
CA LEU A 14 -5.41 6.85 -10.01
C LEU A 14 -6.73 7.27 -10.68
N HIS A 15 -7.08 6.72 -11.84
CA HIS A 15 -8.36 7.02 -12.50
C HIS A 15 -9.57 6.65 -11.66
N LYS A 16 -9.55 5.50 -10.96
CA LYS A 16 -10.61 5.12 -10.03
C LYS A 16 -10.74 6.12 -8.89
N ALA A 17 -9.64 6.54 -8.28
CA ALA A 17 -9.64 7.56 -7.24
C ALA A 17 -10.21 8.90 -7.73
N LEU A 18 -9.83 9.32 -8.94
CA LEU A 18 -10.28 10.58 -9.55
C LEU A 18 -11.77 10.59 -9.92
N LYS A 19 -12.43 9.44 -10.01
CA LYS A 19 -13.88 9.35 -10.22
C LYS A 19 -14.70 9.55 -8.94
N ILE A 20 -14.08 9.43 -7.77
CA ILE A 20 -14.76 9.62 -6.48
C ILE A 20 -14.94 11.12 -6.23
N ASN A 21 -16.17 11.51 -5.89
CA ASN A 21 -16.59 12.88 -5.64
C ASN A 21 -17.31 13.08 -4.31
N GLY A 22 -17.92 12.03 -3.74
CA GLY A 22 -18.62 12.12 -2.47
C GLY A 22 -17.70 12.00 -1.26
N THR A 23 -18.26 12.35 -0.11
CA THR A 23 -17.56 12.37 1.17
C THR A 23 -17.94 11.19 2.06
N SER A 24 -18.77 10.25 1.63
CA SER A 24 -19.19 9.14 2.51
C SER A 24 -18.00 8.34 3.05
N LYS A 25 -18.16 7.68 4.20
CA LYS A 25 -17.08 6.87 4.83
C LYS A 25 -16.50 5.83 3.85
N ASN A 26 -17.35 5.24 3.02
CA ASN A 26 -16.95 4.24 2.02
C ASN A 26 -16.18 4.88 0.87
N GLU A 27 -16.65 6.01 0.34
CA GLU A 27 -15.95 6.72 -0.73
C GLU A 27 -14.56 7.22 -0.29
N ILE A 28 -14.44 7.73 0.94
CA ILE A 28 -13.14 8.14 1.51
C ILE A 28 -12.22 6.93 1.69
N HIS A 29 -12.74 5.80 2.14
CA HIS A 29 -11.99 4.56 2.21
C HIS A 29 -11.46 4.12 0.84
N ASP A 30 -12.35 4.05 -0.16
CA ASP A 30 -12.00 3.61 -1.51
C ASP A 30 -10.99 4.55 -2.17
N MET A 31 -11.21 5.86 -2.06
CA MET A 31 -10.28 6.86 -2.58
C MET A 31 -8.90 6.69 -1.96
N ARG A 32 -8.82 6.51 -0.64
CA ARG A 32 -7.56 6.25 0.06
C ARG A 32 -6.90 4.97 -0.42
N VAL A 33 -7.65 3.88 -0.60
CA VAL A 33 -7.13 2.60 -1.10
C VAL A 33 -6.53 2.78 -2.50
N TYR A 34 -7.26 3.41 -3.41
CA TYR A 34 -6.82 3.63 -4.79
C TYR A 34 -5.60 4.54 -4.89
N ILE A 35 -5.60 5.68 -4.19
CA ILE A 35 -4.45 6.60 -4.18
C ILE A 35 -3.22 5.91 -3.59
N ARG A 36 -3.41 5.05 -2.58
CA ARG A 36 -2.31 4.33 -1.94
C ARG A 36 -1.71 3.26 -2.85
N LYS A 37 -2.54 2.51 -3.57
CA LYS A 37 -2.08 1.57 -4.61
C LYS A 37 -1.27 2.27 -5.69
N TYR A 38 -1.71 3.45 -6.12
CA TYR A 38 -0.96 4.32 -7.03
C TYR A 38 0.37 4.77 -6.40
N PHE A 39 0.35 5.23 -5.16
CA PHE A 39 1.52 5.70 -4.42
C PHE A 39 2.61 4.63 -4.26
N ASP A 40 2.25 3.40 -3.90
CA ASP A 40 3.24 2.35 -3.65
C ASP A 40 4.04 2.04 -4.93
N VAL A 41 3.39 2.04 -6.10
CA VAL A 41 4.07 1.90 -7.39
C VAL A 41 4.91 3.14 -7.70
N LEU A 42 4.33 4.35 -7.59
CA LEU A 42 5.03 5.61 -7.85
C LEU A 42 6.32 5.72 -7.04
N TYR A 43 6.24 5.38 -5.74
CA TYR A 43 7.37 5.39 -4.83
C TYR A 43 8.44 4.36 -5.21
N SER A 44 8.03 3.18 -5.69
CA SER A 44 8.96 2.12 -6.11
C SER A 44 9.71 2.49 -7.39
N ILE A 45 9.07 3.18 -8.32
CA ILE A 45 9.69 3.59 -9.59
C ILE A 45 10.36 4.97 -9.53
N TYR A 46 10.19 5.70 -8.43
CA TYR A 46 10.71 7.05 -8.23
C TYR A 46 12.21 7.21 -8.55
N PRO A 47 13.11 6.26 -8.22
CA PRO A 47 14.53 6.39 -8.54
C PRO A 47 14.85 6.63 -10.03
N ILE A 48 13.95 6.22 -10.93
CA ILE A 48 14.10 6.45 -12.39
C ILE A 48 13.08 7.47 -12.90
N TYR A 49 11.83 7.43 -12.42
CA TYR A 49 10.77 8.33 -12.90
C TYR A 49 10.98 9.79 -12.47
N TYR A 50 11.62 10.01 -11.31
CA TYR A 50 12.00 11.31 -10.75
C TYR A 50 10.91 12.40 -10.85
N ASN A 51 9.77 12.16 -10.19
CA ASN A 51 8.70 13.15 -10.08
C ASN A 51 8.36 13.40 -8.59
N PRO A 52 9.14 14.25 -7.91
CA PRO A 52 8.98 14.50 -6.48
C PRO A 52 7.66 15.21 -6.16
N ASP A 53 7.18 16.08 -7.02
CA ASP A 53 5.93 16.84 -6.81
C ASP A 53 4.73 15.92 -6.71
N CYS A 54 4.59 14.98 -7.66
CA CYS A 54 3.51 14.01 -7.62
C CYS A 54 3.63 13.08 -6.40
N LEU A 55 4.86 12.71 -6.01
CA LEU A 55 5.08 11.86 -4.84
C LEU A 55 4.67 12.57 -3.54
N LEU A 56 5.09 13.83 -3.35
CA LEU A 56 4.75 14.66 -2.19
C LEU A 56 3.26 14.95 -2.13
N LEU A 57 2.66 15.37 -3.25
CA LEU A 57 1.23 15.63 -3.35
C LEU A 57 0.40 14.40 -2.97
N THR A 58 0.80 13.22 -3.47
CA THR A 58 0.12 11.96 -3.17
C THR A 58 0.25 11.60 -1.69
N LYS A 59 1.45 11.76 -1.10
CA LYS A 59 1.72 11.51 0.32
C LYS A 59 0.86 12.41 1.22
N ASP A 60 0.75 13.69 0.92
CA ASP A 60 -0.08 14.65 1.64
C ASP A 60 -1.56 14.27 1.62
N ILE A 61 -2.06 13.85 0.45
CA ILE A 61 -3.45 13.42 0.28
C ILE A 61 -3.71 12.17 1.11
N LEU A 62 -2.81 11.18 1.06
CA LEU A 62 -2.92 9.95 1.85
C LEU A 62 -2.90 10.21 3.36
N HIS A 63 -2.06 11.13 3.82
CA HIS A 63 -2.01 11.54 5.22
C HIS A 63 -3.35 12.12 5.67
N THR A 64 -3.90 13.05 4.88
CA THR A 64 -5.17 13.71 5.18
C THR A 64 -6.34 12.72 5.16
N LEU A 65 -6.42 11.87 4.14
CA LEU A 65 -7.43 10.79 4.07
C LEU A 65 -7.28 9.78 5.22
N GLY A 66 -6.05 9.54 5.68
CA GLY A 66 -5.77 8.71 6.86
C GLY A 66 -6.40 9.29 8.13
N LYS A 67 -6.21 10.59 8.39
CA LYS A 67 -6.81 11.28 9.54
C LYS A 67 -8.34 11.21 9.53
N ILE A 68 -8.96 11.45 8.37
CA ILE A 68 -10.42 11.34 8.21
C ILE A 68 -10.87 9.90 8.50
N ARG A 69 -10.17 8.90 7.93
CA ARG A 69 -10.51 7.49 8.11
C ARG A 69 -10.40 7.05 9.56
N ASP A 70 -9.40 7.54 10.29
CA ASP A 70 -9.19 7.16 11.69
C ASP A 70 -10.29 7.74 12.56
N ALA A 71 -10.70 8.99 12.32
CA ALA A 71 -11.89 9.56 12.95
C ALA A 71 -13.18 8.80 12.60
N ASP A 72 -13.34 8.40 11.33
CA ASP A 72 -14.50 7.63 10.87
C ASP A 72 -14.59 6.25 11.56
N ILE A 73 -13.45 5.61 11.86
CA ILE A 73 -13.34 4.33 12.59
C ILE A 73 -13.67 4.51 14.07
N CYS A 74 -13.14 5.55 14.68
CA CYS A 74 -13.38 5.86 16.10
C CYS A 74 -14.76 6.45 16.37
N SER A 75 -15.57 6.66 15.32
CA SER A 75 -16.87 7.34 15.43
C SER A 75 -16.78 8.72 16.10
N ILE A 76 -15.61 9.37 16.01
CA ILE A 76 -15.38 10.71 16.53
C ILE A 76 -15.98 11.68 15.52
N ASN A 77 -16.89 12.54 15.99
CA ASN A 77 -17.42 13.62 15.17
C ASN A 77 -16.36 14.71 15.00
N LEU A 78 -15.50 14.53 14.00
CA LEU A 78 -14.43 15.48 13.73
C LEU A 78 -15.07 16.77 13.19
N LYS A 79 -14.96 17.87 13.95
CA LYS A 79 -15.51 19.17 13.55
C LYS A 79 -14.99 19.49 12.14
N ASN A 80 -15.90 19.77 11.20
CA ASN A 80 -15.58 20.04 9.80
C ASN A 80 -15.06 18.83 8.98
N ARG A 81 -15.32 17.59 9.40
CA ARG A 81 -14.91 16.37 8.68
C ARG A 81 -15.22 16.43 7.18
N ASP A 82 -16.44 16.80 6.82
CA ASP A 82 -16.85 16.90 5.42
C ASP A 82 -16.17 18.04 4.67
N LEU A 83 -15.90 19.17 5.33
CA LEU A 83 -15.12 20.25 4.72
C LEU A 83 -13.67 19.81 4.45
N ILE A 84 -13.06 19.05 5.36
CA ILE A 84 -11.72 18.49 5.16
C ILE A 84 -11.76 17.46 4.02
N ALA A 85 -12.77 16.60 3.99
CA ALA A 85 -13.01 15.63 2.93
C ALA A 85 -13.15 16.31 1.55
N LEU A 86 -13.97 17.34 1.44
CA LEU A 86 -14.13 18.12 0.20
C LEU A 86 -12.82 18.78 -0.23
N ARG A 87 -12.05 19.36 0.71
CA ARG A 87 -10.74 19.97 0.41
C ARG A 87 -9.76 18.94 -0.13
N VAL A 88 -9.67 17.75 0.49
CA VAL A 88 -8.74 16.72 0.04
C VAL A 88 -9.18 16.10 -1.29
N ILE A 89 -10.49 15.94 -1.54
CA ILE A 89 -11.02 15.50 -2.85
C ILE A 89 -10.64 16.49 -3.94
N LYS A 90 -10.84 17.80 -3.69
CA LYS A 90 -10.41 18.86 -4.61
C LYS A 90 -8.90 18.85 -4.84
N LYS A 91 -8.09 18.71 -3.77
CA LYS A 91 -6.62 18.58 -3.87
C LYS A 91 -6.23 17.35 -4.70
N ALA A 92 -6.93 16.24 -4.53
CA ALA A 92 -6.65 15.01 -5.28
C ALA A 92 -6.96 15.12 -6.77
N LYS A 93 -7.87 16.00 -7.21
CA LYS A 93 -8.05 16.26 -8.65
C LYS A 93 -6.78 16.77 -9.33
N LYS A 94 -5.87 17.42 -8.59
CA LYS A 94 -4.56 17.83 -9.12
C LYS A 94 -3.67 16.64 -9.51
N LEU A 95 -3.91 15.44 -8.96
CA LEU A 95 -3.21 14.21 -9.37
C LEU A 95 -3.57 13.76 -10.79
N SER A 96 -4.58 14.36 -11.45
CA SER A 96 -4.82 14.12 -12.88
C SER A 96 -3.61 14.44 -13.76
N ASN A 97 -2.76 15.37 -13.33
CA ASN A 97 -1.51 15.72 -14.00
C ASN A 97 -0.35 14.74 -13.67
N CYS A 98 -0.59 13.76 -12.80
CA CYS A 98 0.41 12.80 -12.32
C CYS A 98 0.31 11.42 -12.97
N VAL A 99 -0.28 11.33 -14.17
CA VAL A 99 -0.30 10.06 -14.91
C VAL A 99 1.13 9.61 -15.20
N ILE A 100 1.48 8.40 -14.77
CA ILE A 100 2.81 7.83 -14.93
C ILE A 100 2.97 7.42 -16.40
N ARG A 101 3.93 8.02 -17.10
CA ARG A 101 4.33 7.62 -18.45
C ARG A 101 5.10 6.30 -18.41
N LYS A 102 5.35 5.69 -19.57
CA LYS A 102 6.16 4.47 -19.68
C LYS A 102 7.53 4.67 -19.02
N VAL A 103 7.89 3.82 -18.06
CA VAL A 103 9.21 3.80 -17.41
C VAL A 103 9.91 2.47 -17.73
N TYR A 104 11.04 2.54 -18.41
CA TYR A 104 11.83 1.34 -18.68
C TYR A 104 12.42 0.79 -17.36
N GLY A 105 12.36 -0.53 -17.19
CA GLY A 105 12.81 -1.18 -15.96
C GLY A 105 11.84 -1.04 -14.77
N SER A 106 10.64 -0.50 -14.95
CA SER A 106 9.66 -0.35 -13.84
C SER A 106 9.34 -1.67 -13.13
N ARG A 107 9.18 -2.76 -13.88
CA ARG A 107 8.95 -4.11 -13.31
C ARG A 107 10.12 -4.56 -12.44
N LEU A 108 11.36 -4.31 -12.88
CA LEU A 108 12.57 -4.63 -12.13
C LEU A 108 12.65 -3.83 -10.83
N LEU A 109 12.36 -2.52 -10.86
CA LEU A 109 12.34 -1.69 -9.65
C LEU A 109 11.27 -2.13 -8.65
N VAL A 110 10.07 -2.46 -9.15
CA VAL A 110 9.00 -3.00 -8.32
C VAL A 110 9.41 -4.34 -7.68
N TYR A 111 10.06 -5.20 -8.45
CA TYR A 111 10.55 -6.49 -7.95
C TYR A 111 11.66 -6.33 -6.90
N ASP A 112 12.66 -5.49 -7.17
CA ASP A 112 13.71 -5.13 -6.20
C ASP A 112 13.10 -4.59 -4.89
N ARG A 113 12.06 -3.77 -4.98
CA ARG A 113 11.34 -3.29 -3.79
C ARG A 113 10.67 -4.43 -3.01
N ILE A 114 10.05 -5.40 -3.68
CA ILE A 114 9.46 -6.58 -3.03
C ILE A 114 10.54 -7.38 -2.29
N VAL A 115 11.71 -7.59 -2.90
CA VAL A 115 12.86 -8.27 -2.27
C VAL A 115 13.35 -7.51 -1.04
N LYS A 116 13.50 -6.18 -1.14
CA LYS A 116 13.88 -5.33 0.00
C LYS A 116 12.89 -5.43 1.15
N ILE A 117 11.58 -5.44 0.85
CA ILE A 117 10.54 -5.66 1.88
C ILE A 117 10.75 -7.03 2.54
N TYR A 118 10.91 -8.10 1.76
CA TYR A 118 11.15 -9.45 2.29
C TYR A 118 12.34 -9.51 3.26
N LEU A 119 13.48 -8.90 2.88
CA LEU A 119 14.69 -8.88 3.70
C LEU A 119 14.56 -8.03 4.97
N SER A 120 13.66 -7.04 4.97
CA SER A 120 13.45 -6.15 6.13
C SER A 120 12.51 -6.72 7.19
N ILE A 121 11.56 -7.58 6.82
CA ILE A 121 10.55 -8.14 7.74
C ILE A 121 11.12 -8.79 9.01
N PRO A 122 12.22 -9.59 8.97
CA PRO A 122 12.78 -10.20 10.17
C PRO A 122 13.24 -9.20 11.24
N LYS A 123 13.48 -7.94 10.86
CA LYS A 123 14.01 -6.88 11.73
C LYS A 123 12.90 -5.96 12.26
N MET A 124 11.65 -6.22 11.92
CA MET A 124 10.53 -5.37 12.31
C MET A 124 9.96 -5.79 13.66
N GLU A 125 9.97 -4.85 14.60
CA GLU A 125 9.41 -5.02 15.95
C GLU A 125 8.10 -4.23 16.13
N ASP A 126 7.73 -3.37 15.16
CA ASP A 126 6.47 -2.63 15.18
C ASP A 126 5.43 -3.27 14.26
N PHE A 127 4.25 -3.59 14.82
CA PHE A 127 3.16 -4.20 14.07
C PHE A 127 2.67 -3.30 12.93
N HIS A 128 2.61 -1.99 13.15
CA HIS A 128 2.09 -1.06 12.13
C HIS A 128 3.05 -0.91 10.95
N GLU A 129 4.36 -0.92 11.19
CA GLU A 129 5.39 -0.99 10.18
C GLU A 129 5.33 -2.30 9.40
N LEU A 130 5.26 -3.44 10.08
CA LEU A 130 5.10 -4.75 9.43
C LEU A 130 3.87 -4.76 8.52
N ARG A 131 2.72 -4.31 9.04
CA ARG A 131 1.47 -4.23 8.27
C ARG A 131 1.61 -3.34 7.03
N LYS A 132 2.26 -2.18 7.16
CA LYS A 132 2.50 -1.27 6.02
C LYS A 132 3.30 -1.96 4.93
N ASN A 133 4.34 -2.71 5.30
CA ASN A 133 5.22 -3.43 4.39
C ASN A 133 4.52 -4.62 3.73
N VAL A 134 3.80 -5.45 4.49
CA VAL A 134 2.99 -6.56 3.95
C VAL A 134 1.98 -6.07 2.91
N ARG A 135 1.29 -4.97 3.24
CA ARG A 135 0.33 -4.34 2.35
C ARG A 135 1.00 -3.76 1.09
N MET A 136 2.14 -3.09 1.23
CA MET A 136 2.91 -2.57 0.09
C MET A 136 3.35 -3.73 -0.81
N ALA A 137 3.89 -4.82 -0.23
CA ALA A 137 4.25 -6.02 -0.98
C ALA A 137 3.07 -6.57 -1.78
N ARG A 138 1.88 -6.71 -1.16
CA ARG A 138 0.65 -7.09 -1.87
C ARG A 138 0.38 -6.18 -3.08
N ASP A 139 0.39 -4.86 -2.89
CA ASP A 139 0.05 -3.90 -3.95
C ASP A 139 1.07 -3.95 -5.10
N LEU A 140 2.35 -4.13 -4.79
CA LEU A 140 3.42 -4.31 -5.78
C LEU A 140 3.31 -5.65 -6.53
N ILE A 141 3.00 -6.74 -5.83
CA ILE A 141 2.77 -8.07 -6.41
C ILE A 141 1.59 -8.02 -7.41
N GLU A 142 0.48 -7.38 -7.02
CA GLU A 142 -0.65 -7.14 -7.91
C GLU A 142 -0.24 -6.31 -9.15
N SER A 143 0.61 -5.29 -8.97
CA SER A 143 1.07 -4.44 -10.07
C SER A 143 1.92 -5.17 -11.11
N LEU A 144 2.59 -6.27 -10.71
CA LEU A 144 3.33 -7.14 -11.62
C LEU A 144 2.43 -8.15 -12.36
N GLY A 145 1.15 -8.23 -12.00
CA GLY A 145 0.16 -9.13 -12.60
C GLY A 145 -0.06 -10.44 -11.84
N TYR A 146 0.44 -10.56 -10.60
CA TYR A 146 0.29 -11.76 -9.78
C TYR A 146 -0.89 -11.66 -8.82
N ASP A 147 -1.63 -12.76 -8.70
CA ASP A 147 -2.73 -12.88 -7.75
C ASP A 147 -2.39 -13.87 -6.63
N SER A 148 -1.67 -13.38 -5.61
CA SER A 148 -1.35 -14.18 -4.42
C SER A 148 -2.48 -14.09 -3.39
N LYS A 149 -3.30 -15.14 -3.28
CA LYS A 149 -4.36 -15.24 -2.27
C LYS A 149 -3.81 -15.13 -0.83
N GLU A 150 -2.63 -15.69 -0.57
CA GLU A 150 -2.01 -15.73 0.76
C GLU A 150 -1.69 -14.32 1.29
N ILE A 151 -0.89 -13.54 0.54
CA ILE A 151 -0.56 -12.15 0.92
C ILE A 151 -1.80 -11.25 1.00
N LYS A 152 -2.83 -11.49 0.16
CA LYS A 152 -4.10 -10.76 0.21
C LYS A 152 -4.86 -11.05 1.51
N ALA A 153 -4.98 -12.32 1.88
CA ALA A 153 -5.63 -12.74 3.12
C ALA A 153 -4.89 -12.18 4.35
N LEU A 154 -3.55 -12.26 4.36
CA LEU A 154 -2.72 -11.72 5.43
C LEU A 154 -2.88 -10.20 5.56
N ALA A 155 -2.78 -9.46 4.45
CA ALA A 155 -2.94 -8.01 4.46
C ALA A 155 -4.34 -7.58 4.93
N LYS A 156 -5.38 -8.38 4.65
CA LYS A 156 -6.74 -8.17 5.17
C LYS A 156 -6.79 -8.42 6.68
N LYS A 157 -6.33 -9.59 7.14
CA LYS A 157 -6.26 -9.98 8.57
C LYS A 157 -5.56 -8.90 9.42
N MET A 158 -4.39 -8.43 8.99
CA MET A 158 -3.67 -7.36 9.69
C MET A 158 -4.38 -5.99 9.60
N GLY A 159 -5.12 -5.74 8.52
CA GLY A 159 -5.95 -4.54 8.36
C GLY A 159 -7.11 -4.51 9.35
N ASP A 160 -7.82 -5.63 9.48
CA ASP A 160 -8.95 -5.80 10.39
C ASP A 160 -8.48 -5.71 11.85
N LEU A 161 -7.36 -6.36 12.20
CA LEU A 161 -6.75 -6.26 13.52
C LEU A 161 -6.34 -4.83 13.87
N ARG A 162 -5.77 -4.08 12.91
CA ARG A 162 -5.45 -2.66 13.12
C ARG A 162 -6.71 -1.84 13.40
N ASP A 163 -7.78 -2.05 12.65
CA ASP A 163 -9.02 -1.30 12.85
C ASP A 163 -9.68 -1.70 14.19
N GLN A 164 -9.50 -2.94 14.66
CA GLN A 164 -9.90 -3.38 16.00
C GLN A 164 -9.08 -2.67 17.10
N ILE A 165 -7.74 -2.66 16.99
CA ILE A 165 -6.84 -1.95 17.92
C ILE A 165 -7.26 -0.48 18.04
N LEU A 166 -7.44 0.21 16.91
CA LEU A 166 -7.81 1.62 16.90
C LEU A 166 -9.19 1.86 17.55
N ARG A 167 -10.16 0.96 17.36
CA ARG A 167 -11.46 1.06 18.04
C ARG A 167 -11.34 0.84 19.54
N SER A 168 -10.54 -0.13 19.99
CA SER A 168 -10.28 -0.35 21.42
C SER A 168 -9.67 0.89 22.07
N GLU A 169 -8.62 1.45 21.45
CA GLU A 169 -7.96 2.68 21.92
C GLU A 169 -8.95 3.85 22.02
N CYS A 170 -9.79 4.05 21.00
CA CYS A 170 -10.78 5.11 20.99
C CYS A 170 -11.90 4.93 22.03
N ASN A 171 -12.15 3.70 22.48
CA ASN A 171 -13.11 3.39 23.54
C ASN A 171 -12.45 3.33 24.94
N GLY A 172 -11.17 3.66 25.07
CA GLY A 172 -10.43 3.56 26.34
C GLY A 172 -10.22 2.12 26.80
N LEU A 173 -10.34 1.15 25.91
CA LEU A 173 -10.12 -0.27 26.18
C LEU A 173 -8.66 -0.64 25.89
N THR A 174 -8.14 -1.62 26.63
CA THR A 174 -6.82 -2.19 26.35
C THR A 174 -6.77 -2.80 24.95
N SER A 175 -5.78 -2.40 24.16
CA SER A 175 -5.53 -2.97 22.84
C SER A 175 -5.19 -4.46 22.95
N PRO A 176 -5.64 -5.29 22.00
CA PRO A 176 -5.26 -6.70 21.98
C PRO A 176 -3.74 -6.82 21.82
N GLU A 177 -3.13 -7.75 22.57
CA GLU A 177 -1.74 -8.11 22.37
C GLU A 177 -1.55 -8.72 20.98
N VAL A 178 -0.53 -8.25 20.27
CA VAL A 178 -0.22 -8.73 18.92
C VAL A 178 1.11 -9.46 18.94
N ASN A 179 1.07 -10.77 18.66
CA ASN A 179 2.29 -11.52 18.45
C ASN A 179 2.85 -11.25 17.05
N ILE A 180 3.79 -10.31 16.97
CA ILE A 180 4.39 -9.83 15.71
C ILE A 180 5.15 -10.96 14.99
N SER A 181 5.77 -11.88 15.74
CA SER A 181 6.58 -12.97 15.14
C SER A 181 5.76 -13.85 14.20
N ILE A 182 4.53 -14.19 14.59
CA ILE A 182 3.59 -14.97 13.77
C ILE A 182 3.30 -14.26 12.43
N TYR A 183 3.00 -12.96 12.48
CA TYR A 183 2.72 -12.18 11.27
C TYR A 183 3.96 -12.01 10.39
N SER A 184 5.14 -11.85 11.00
CA SER A 184 6.41 -11.76 10.29
C SER A 184 6.72 -13.06 9.54
N GLU A 185 6.52 -14.21 10.17
CA GLU A 185 6.69 -15.51 9.51
C GLU A 185 5.69 -15.75 8.38
N GLU A 186 4.39 -15.50 8.63
CA GLU A 186 3.34 -15.62 7.61
C GLU A 186 3.65 -14.73 6.41
N ALA A 187 4.10 -13.49 6.65
CA ALA A 187 4.46 -12.53 5.61
C ALA A 187 5.66 -13.01 4.79
N ARG A 188 6.73 -13.49 5.44
CA ARG A 188 7.92 -14.00 4.75
C ARG A 188 7.57 -15.18 3.86
N LYS A 189 6.81 -16.15 4.38
CA LYS A 189 6.39 -17.35 3.63
C LYS A 189 5.58 -16.94 2.39
N ALA A 190 4.61 -16.04 2.55
CA ALA A 190 3.77 -15.57 1.45
C ALA A 190 4.57 -14.81 0.37
N ILE A 191 5.46 -13.90 0.77
CA ILE A 191 6.26 -13.11 -0.18
C ILE A 191 7.30 -13.99 -0.88
N LEU A 192 7.96 -14.89 -0.15
CA LEU A 192 8.97 -15.79 -0.70
C LEU A 192 8.41 -16.70 -1.80
N LYS A 193 7.20 -17.24 -1.62
CA LYS A 193 6.52 -18.02 -2.66
C LYS A 193 6.36 -17.24 -3.95
N VAL A 194 5.99 -15.96 -3.86
CA VAL A 194 5.85 -15.10 -5.04
C VAL A 194 7.20 -14.84 -5.70
N ILE A 195 8.25 -14.57 -4.93
CA ILE A 195 9.64 -14.38 -5.40
C ILE A 195 10.14 -15.63 -6.15
N ILE A 196 9.97 -16.82 -5.56
CA ILE A 196 10.44 -18.09 -6.13
C ILE A 196 9.66 -18.44 -7.41
N ALA A 197 8.37 -18.12 -7.48
CA ALA A 197 7.55 -18.39 -8.66
C ALA A 197 7.86 -17.46 -9.86
N GLN A 198 8.79 -16.50 -9.74
CA GLN A 198 9.15 -15.60 -10.84
C GLN A 198 10.21 -16.19 -11.78
N ASP A 199 9.87 -16.38 -13.04
CA ASP A 199 10.86 -16.77 -14.06
C ASP A 199 11.62 -15.57 -14.63
N GLU A 200 10.97 -14.40 -14.73
CA GLU A 200 11.54 -13.15 -15.28
C GLU A 200 12.75 -12.64 -14.47
N PHE A 201 12.80 -12.92 -13.16
CA PHE A 201 13.79 -12.35 -12.25
C PHE A 201 14.70 -13.41 -11.61
N HIS A 202 14.94 -14.52 -12.30
CA HIS A 202 15.75 -15.64 -11.82
C HIS A 202 17.16 -15.24 -11.34
N HIS A 203 17.77 -14.19 -11.91
CA HIS A 203 19.07 -13.68 -11.45
C HIS A 203 19.09 -13.22 -9.98
N PHE A 204 17.95 -12.76 -9.44
CA PHE A 204 17.83 -12.38 -8.02
C PHE A 204 17.66 -13.59 -7.09
N LYS A 205 17.33 -14.77 -7.62
CA LYS A 205 17.24 -16.01 -6.81
C LYS A 205 18.65 -16.46 -6.39
N ASN A 206 19.61 -16.36 -7.30
CA ASN A 206 21.00 -16.80 -7.07
C ASN A 206 21.77 -15.89 -6.10
N THR A 207 21.43 -14.60 -6.04
CA THR A 207 22.06 -13.66 -5.08
C THR A 207 21.56 -13.87 -3.66
N ASN A 208 20.27 -14.22 -3.48
CA ASN A 208 19.66 -14.43 -2.17
C ASN A 208 19.88 -15.83 -1.58
N GLN A 209 20.32 -16.82 -2.37
CA GLN A 209 20.70 -18.14 -1.86
C GLN A 209 22.00 -18.15 -1.05
N LYS A 210 22.84 -17.11 -1.13
CA LYS A 210 24.04 -16.97 -0.29
C LYS A 210 23.73 -16.33 1.08
N SER A 211 22.49 -15.95 1.34
CA SER A 211 22.04 -15.26 2.56
C SER A 211 20.80 -15.91 3.19
N LEU A 212 20.44 -17.11 2.72
CA LEU A 212 19.38 -17.98 3.23
C LEU A 212 19.98 -19.08 4.09
#